data_AF-A0A7S1NJL0-F1
#
_entry.id   AF-A0A7S1NJL0-F1
#
_cell.length_a   1.000
_cell.length_b   1.000
_cell.length_c   1.000
_cell.angle_alpha   90.00
_cell.angle_beta   90.00
_cell.angle_gamma   90.00
#
_symmetry.space_group_name_H-M   'P 1'
#
loop_
_entity.id
_entity.type
_entity.pdbx_description
1 polymer ?
#
loop_
_entity_poly.entity_id
_entity_poly.type
_entity_poly.pdbx_seq_one_letter_code
_entity_poly.pdbx_strand_id
1 'polypeptide(L)'
;VCPCGRMEEAHALLAQLETFLTSKRLSDATTNFMRDLICNQGLFPLDVEPDGEQKLQHHEAFQKYCALLENLLEAFLQEHAISQAQLLDVAKSAEQTGSISISYLLSTADYSRFVALVNDFRSLFALEADCPEGDCLETLESI
;
A
#
# COMPACT_ATOMS: atom_id res chain seq x y z
N VAL A 1 -29.60 11.37 19.32
CA VAL A 1 -28.61 11.83 18.31
C VAL A 1 -29.28 11.73 16.94
N CYS A 2 -29.35 12.81 16.17
CA CYS A 2 -29.97 12.82 14.83
C CYS A 2 -29.16 11.89 13.91
N PRO A 3 -29.75 10.90 13.23
CA PRO A 3 -29.03 10.02 12.28
C PRO A 3 -28.36 10.83 11.15
N CYS A 4 -28.95 11.97 10.83
CA CYS A 4 -28.51 13.07 9.98
C CYS A 4 -27.04 13.45 10.19
N GLY A 5 -26.65 13.79 11.42
CA GLY A 5 -25.31 14.31 11.72
C GLY A 5 -24.21 13.25 11.66
N ARG A 6 -24.55 11.99 11.98
CA ARG A 6 -23.57 10.88 11.92
C ARG A 6 -23.18 10.50 10.50
N MET A 7 -24.07 10.70 9.52
CA MET A 7 -23.77 10.41 8.11
C MET A 7 -22.84 11.47 7.51
N GLU A 8 -23.03 12.75 7.86
CA GLU A 8 -22.14 13.83 7.40
C GLU A 8 -20.72 13.67 7.94
N GLU A 9 -20.58 13.31 9.23
CA GLU A 9 -19.29 13.01 9.85
C GLU A 9 -18.55 11.84 9.17
N ALA A 10 -19.27 10.76 8.84
CA ALA A 10 -18.70 9.60 8.15
C ALA A 10 -18.19 9.95 6.74
N HIS A 11 -18.97 10.69 5.96
CA HIS A 11 -18.54 11.14 4.62
C HIS A 11 -17.33 12.07 4.69
N ALA A 12 -17.31 12.99 5.66
CA ALA A 12 -16.18 13.88 5.86
C ALA A 12 -14.89 13.12 6.20
N LEU A 13 -15.00 12.05 7.00
CA LEU A 13 -13.85 11.20 7.33
C LEU A 13 -13.38 10.38 6.13
N LEU A 14 -14.29 9.83 5.33
CA LEU A 14 -13.95 9.10 4.11
C LEU A 14 -13.23 10.00 3.08
N ALA A 15 -13.66 11.25 2.92
CA ALA A 15 -13.00 12.21 2.04
C ALA A 15 -11.58 12.57 2.52
N GLN A 16 -11.39 12.68 3.84
CA GLN A 16 -10.06 12.89 4.43
C GLN A 16 -9.16 11.67 4.22
N LEU A 17 -9.69 10.46 4.39
CA LEU A 17 -8.96 9.23 4.09
C LEU A 17 -8.57 9.14 2.60
N GLU A 18 -9.46 9.49 1.68
CA GLU A 18 -9.14 9.52 0.25
C GLU A 18 -8.00 10.50 -0.06
N THR A 19 -8.02 11.67 0.57
CA THR A 19 -6.94 12.66 0.46
C THR A 19 -5.62 12.12 1.00
N PHE A 20 -5.65 11.39 2.12
CA PHE A 20 -4.47 10.75 2.69
C PHE A 20 -3.93 9.63 1.77
N LEU A 21 -4.80 8.78 1.24
CA LEU A 21 -4.45 7.66 0.36
C LEU A 21 -3.86 8.10 -0.98
N THR A 22 -4.18 9.32 -1.41
CA THR A 22 -3.63 9.94 -2.63
C THR A 22 -2.51 10.94 -2.31
N SER A 23 -2.07 11.02 -1.05
CA SER A 23 -1.07 11.99 -0.62
C SER A 23 0.33 11.62 -1.11
N LYS A 24 1.11 12.66 -1.43
CA LYS A 24 2.54 12.51 -1.77
C LYS A 24 3.33 11.83 -0.64
N ARG A 25 2.95 12.07 0.62
CA ARG A 25 3.59 11.47 1.79
C ARG A 25 3.50 9.95 1.77
N LEU A 26 2.31 9.40 1.49
CA LEU A 26 2.11 7.96 1.39
C LEU A 26 2.84 7.39 0.18
N SER A 27 2.68 8.02 -0.99
CA SER A 27 3.31 7.55 -2.22
C SER A 27 4.84 7.55 -2.14
N ASP A 28 5.45 8.62 -1.60
CA ASP A 28 6.90 8.71 -1.44
C ASP A 28 7.41 7.63 -0.47
N ALA A 29 6.72 7.42 0.65
CA ALA A 29 7.11 6.43 1.64
C ALA A 29 7.06 5.00 1.06
N THR A 30 5.98 4.67 0.34
CA THR A 30 5.84 3.38 -0.34
C THR A 30 6.90 3.21 -1.42
N THR A 31 7.13 4.21 -2.28
CA THR A 31 8.15 4.15 -3.33
C THR A 31 9.55 3.97 -2.75
N ASN A 32 9.90 4.71 -1.69
CA ASN A 32 11.20 4.59 -1.04
C ASN A 32 11.39 3.21 -0.40
N PHE A 33 10.34 2.68 0.25
CA PHE A 33 10.37 1.33 0.80
C PHE A 33 10.58 0.28 -0.29
N MET A 34 9.84 0.35 -1.39
CA MET A 34 9.95 -0.59 -2.51
C MET A 34 11.33 -0.49 -3.17
N ARG A 35 11.86 0.72 -3.36
CA ARG A 35 13.19 0.93 -3.93
C ARG A 35 14.29 0.33 -3.06
N ASP A 36 14.22 0.52 -1.75
CA ASP A 36 15.17 -0.10 -0.83
C ASP A 36 15.06 -1.63 -0.83
N LEU A 37 13.83 -2.15 -0.79
CA LEU A 37 13.55 -3.57 -0.81
C LEU A 37 14.09 -4.27 -2.07
N ILE A 38 13.85 -3.67 -3.24
CA ILE A 38 14.17 -4.26 -4.54
C ILE A 38 15.63 -3.98 -4.90
N CYS A 39 16.04 -2.71 -4.95
CA CYS A 39 17.35 -2.34 -5.51
C CYS A 39 18.50 -2.43 -4.49
N ASN A 40 18.25 -2.18 -3.20
CA ASN A 40 19.32 -2.22 -2.19
C ASN A 40 19.43 -3.59 -1.52
N GLN A 41 18.30 -4.21 -1.17
CA GLN A 41 18.28 -5.51 -0.50
C GLN A 41 18.25 -6.70 -1.48
N GLY A 42 17.93 -6.48 -2.76
CA GLY A 42 17.87 -7.55 -3.76
C GLY A 42 16.78 -8.59 -3.47
N LEU A 43 15.74 -8.22 -2.72
CA LEU A 43 14.60 -9.09 -2.48
C LEU A 43 13.66 -9.07 -3.70
N PHE A 44 12.98 -10.19 -3.95
CA PHE A 44 12.13 -10.39 -5.13
C PHE A 44 12.87 -10.30 -6.49
N PRO A 45 13.88 -11.16 -6.72
CA PRO A 45 14.79 -11.02 -7.87
C PRO A 45 14.17 -11.33 -9.25
N LEU A 46 13.09 -12.10 -9.33
CA LEU A 46 12.40 -12.50 -10.57
C LEU A 46 10.90 -12.65 -10.29
N ASP A 47 10.05 -12.52 -11.33
CA ASP A 47 8.59 -12.54 -11.24
C ASP A 47 8.07 -13.57 -10.22
N VAL A 48 7.74 -13.05 -9.05
CA VAL A 48 7.27 -13.85 -7.95
C VAL A 48 5.76 -13.99 -8.12
N GLU A 49 5.28 -15.22 -8.33
CA GLU A 49 3.84 -15.47 -8.39
C GLU A 49 3.19 -15.09 -7.05
N PRO A 50 2.15 -14.24 -7.05
CA PRO A 50 1.50 -13.78 -5.81
C PRO A 50 1.01 -14.91 -4.89
N ASP A 51 0.54 -16.01 -5.48
CA ASP A 51 -0.03 -17.16 -4.76
C ASP A 51 0.91 -18.38 -4.71
N GLY A 52 2.16 -18.21 -5.16
CA GLY A 52 3.19 -19.27 -5.17
C GLY A 52 3.92 -19.41 -3.83
N GLU A 53 4.79 -20.43 -3.71
CA GLU A 53 5.66 -20.59 -2.54
C GLU A 53 6.67 -19.43 -2.43
N GLN A 54 6.81 -18.88 -1.22
CA GLN A 54 7.59 -17.67 -0.96
C GLN A 54 8.74 -17.92 0.00
N LYS A 55 9.85 -17.20 -0.21
CA LYS A 55 10.93 -17.16 0.78
C LYS A 55 10.42 -16.48 2.06
N LEU A 56 10.87 -16.96 3.22
CA LEU A 56 10.49 -16.38 4.52
C LEU A 56 10.75 -14.86 4.59
N GLN A 57 11.86 -14.42 4.00
CA GLN A 57 12.26 -13.01 3.93
C GLN A 57 11.22 -12.12 3.22
N HIS A 58 10.42 -12.68 2.30
CA HIS A 58 9.35 -11.95 1.62
C HIS A 58 8.21 -11.62 2.60
N HIS A 59 7.89 -12.55 3.50
CA HIS A 59 6.90 -12.31 4.55
C HIS A 59 7.40 -11.29 5.58
N GLU A 60 8.69 -11.32 5.94
CA GLU A 60 9.28 -10.29 6.81
C GLU A 60 9.23 -8.90 6.16
N ALA A 61 9.47 -8.81 4.84
CA ALA A 61 9.30 -7.58 4.08
C ALA A 61 7.84 -7.09 4.09
N PHE A 62 6.89 -8.00 3.90
CA PHE A 62 5.46 -7.68 4.00
C PHE A 62 5.08 -7.14 5.39
N GLN A 63 5.54 -7.77 6.47
CA GLN A 63 5.30 -7.27 7.82
C GLN A 63 5.84 -5.85 8.04
N LYS A 64 7.05 -5.55 7.51
CA LYS A 64 7.62 -4.20 7.54
C LYS A 64 6.79 -3.20 6.73
N TYR A 65 6.25 -3.63 5.58
CA TYR A 65 5.35 -2.82 4.77
C TYR A 65 4.04 -2.51 5.51
N CYS A 66 3.41 -3.50 6.13
CA CYS A 66 2.21 -3.27 6.96
C CYS A 66 2.49 -2.28 8.07
N ALA A 67 3.60 -2.46 8.82
CA ALA A 67 3.98 -1.55 9.88
C ALA A 67 4.24 -0.11 9.37
N LEU A 68 4.83 0.05 8.18
CA LEU A 68 4.99 1.37 7.55
C LEU A 68 3.64 2.05 7.33
N LEU A 69 2.67 1.34 6.77
CA LEU A 69 1.34 1.87 6.50
C LEU A 69 0.56 2.17 7.77
N GLU A 70 0.63 1.28 8.77
CA GLU A 70 0.01 1.49 10.08
C GLU A 70 0.54 2.75 10.75
N ASN A 71 1.87 2.96 10.74
CA ASN A 71 2.49 4.17 11.30
C ASN A 71 2.06 5.44 10.56
N LEU A 72 1.95 5.39 9.23
CA LEU A 72 1.50 6.52 8.42
C LEU A 72 0.02 6.84 8.68
N LEU A 73 -0.82 5.81 8.77
CA LEU A 73 -2.23 5.94 9.08
C LEU A 73 -2.41 6.48 10.50
N GLU A 74 -1.70 5.95 11.49
CA GLU A 74 -1.76 6.41 12.88
C GLU A 74 -1.38 7.89 12.98
N ALA A 75 -0.29 8.30 12.32
CA ALA A 75 0.12 9.70 12.31
C ALA A 75 -0.96 10.61 11.69
N PHE A 76 -1.60 10.17 10.60
CA PHE A 76 -2.73 10.88 10.00
C PHE A 76 -3.93 10.98 10.96
N LEU A 77 -4.31 9.88 11.63
CA LEU A 77 -5.41 9.88 12.60
C LEU A 77 -5.14 10.85 13.76
N GLN A 78 -3.90 10.88 14.26
CA GLN A 78 -3.48 11.80 15.32
C GLN A 78 -3.54 13.27 14.87
N GLU A 79 -3.03 13.57 13.67
CA GLU A 79 -3.03 14.94 13.09
C GLU A 79 -4.44 15.50 12.93
N HIS A 80 -5.41 14.64 12.59
CA HIS A 80 -6.81 15.01 12.38
C HIS A 80 -7.70 14.81 13.63
N ALA A 81 -7.12 14.45 14.78
CA ALA A 81 -7.83 14.13 16.02
C ALA A 81 -8.94 13.08 15.83
N ILE A 82 -8.71 12.11 14.94
CA ILE A 82 -9.61 10.99 14.65
C ILE A 82 -9.23 9.83 15.56
N SER A 83 -10.18 9.33 16.34
CA SER A 83 -9.98 8.12 17.13
C SER A 83 -10.07 6.85 16.28
N GLN A 84 -9.37 5.80 16.70
CA GLN A 84 -9.48 4.47 16.07
C GLN A 84 -10.93 3.97 16.07
N ALA A 85 -11.72 4.24 17.12
CA ALA A 85 -13.13 3.86 17.19
C ALA A 85 -13.97 4.52 16.08
N GLN A 86 -13.74 5.80 15.80
CA GLN A 86 -14.40 6.50 14.71
C GLN A 86 -14.03 5.91 13.34
N LEU A 87 -12.74 5.61 13.13
CA LEU A 87 -12.29 4.95 11.90
C LEU A 87 -12.99 3.59 11.73
N LEU A 88 -13.09 2.81 12.79
CA LEU A 88 -13.68 1.47 12.78
C LEU A 88 -15.20 1.51 12.52
N ASP A 89 -15.90 2.49 13.11
CA ASP A 89 -17.32 2.72 12.85
C ASP A 89 -17.57 3.14 11.40
N VAL A 90 -16.72 4.02 10.85
CA VAL A 90 -16.80 4.41 9.44
C VAL A 90 -16.50 3.22 8.53
N ALA A 91 -15.46 2.42 8.82
CA ALA A 91 -15.12 1.24 8.04
C ALA A 91 -16.27 0.22 7.96
N LYS A 92 -16.94 -0.05 9.09
CA LYS A 92 -18.14 -0.92 9.13
C LYS A 92 -19.29 -0.38 8.28
N SER A 93 -19.52 0.93 8.31
CA SER A 93 -20.56 1.55 7.50
C SER A 93 -20.20 1.55 6.00
N ALA A 94 -18.92 1.71 5.71
CA ALA A 94 -18.35 1.79 4.38
C ALA A 94 -18.33 0.43 3.65
N GLU A 95 -18.24 -0.68 4.39
CA GLU A 95 -18.38 -2.02 3.84
C GLU A 95 -19.75 -2.22 3.17
N GLN A 96 -20.80 -1.61 3.73
CA GLN A 96 -22.16 -1.67 3.18
C GLN A 96 -22.35 -0.77 1.95
N THR A 97 -21.52 0.26 1.80
CA THR A 97 -21.63 1.25 0.72
C THR A 97 -20.59 1.06 -0.39
N GLY A 98 -19.60 0.17 -0.19
CA GLY A 98 -18.55 -0.11 -1.17
C GLY A 98 -17.50 1.00 -1.27
N SER A 99 -17.12 1.62 -0.14
CA SER A 99 -16.11 2.68 -0.15
C SER A 99 -14.75 2.17 -0.64
N ILE A 100 -14.27 2.76 -1.73
CA ILE A 100 -12.97 2.45 -2.35
C ILE A 100 -11.82 2.67 -1.38
N SER A 101 -11.85 3.75 -0.59
CA SER A 101 -10.77 4.10 0.36
C SER A 101 -10.58 3.04 1.45
N ILE A 102 -11.67 2.50 1.98
CA ILE A 102 -11.62 1.42 2.98
C ILE A 102 -11.19 0.10 2.33
N SER A 103 -11.74 -0.23 1.15
CA SER A 103 -11.30 -1.41 0.40
C SER A 103 -9.81 -1.35 0.07
N TYR A 104 -9.28 -0.17 -0.28
CA TYR A 104 -7.86 0.04 -0.51
C TYR A 104 -7.05 -0.22 0.76
N LEU A 105 -7.42 0.38 1.90
CA LEU A 105 -6.74 0.14 3.18
C LEU A 105 -6.74 -1.33 3.61
N LEU A 106 -7.86 -2.04 3.42
CA LEU A 106 -7.90 -3.46 3.72
C LEU A 106 -7.00 -4.27 2.77
N SER A 107 -6.92 -3.84 1.51
CA SER A 107 -6.12 -4.51 0.50
C SER A 107 -4.62 -4.37 0.69
N THR A 108 -4.16 -3.38 1.45
CA THR A 108 -2.73 -3.26 1.74
C THR A 108 -2.25 -4.30 2.76
N ALA A 109 -3.17 -4.93 3.50
CA ALA A 109 -2.91 -6.06 4.39
C ALA A 109 -3.08 -7.42 3.69
N ASP A 110 -3.29 -7.44 2.38
CA ASP A 110 -3.33 -8.65 1.57
C ASP A 110 -1.92 -8.95 1.02
N TYR A 111 -1.40 -10.12 1.37
CA TYR A 111 -0.05 -10.52 0.97
C TYR A 111 0.09 -10.68 -0.54
N SER A 112 -0.88 -11.31 -1.22
CA SER A 112 -0.82 -11.51 -2.67
C SER A 112 -0.84 -10.16 -3.40
N ARG A 113 -1.61 -9.19 -2.90
CA ARG A 113 -1.59 -7.81 -3.44
C ARG A 113 -0.29 -7.09 -3.18
N PHE A 114 0.35 -7.32 -2.03
CA PHE A 114 1.69 -6.80 -1.77
C PHE A 114 2.71 -7.37 -2.77
N VAL A 115 2.69 -8.67 -3.04
CA VAL A 115 3.60 -9.27 -4.04
C VAL A 115 3.34 -8.70 -5.43
N ALA A 116 2.08 -8.55 -5.83
CA ALA A 116 1.73 -7.90 -7.10
C ALA A 116 2.28 -6.47 -7.18
N LEU A 117 2.14 -5.69 -6.10
CA LEU A 117 2.67 -4.33 -6.01
C LEU A 117 4.20 -4.29 -6.12
N VAL A 118 4.90 -5.24 -5.49
CA VAL A 118 6.37 -5.36 -5.62
C VAL A 118 6.77 -5.62 -7.07
N ASN A 119 6.05 -6.50 -7.78
CA ASN A 119 6.31 -6.78 -9.20
C ASN A 119 6.06 -5.54 -10.09
N ASP A 120 5.02 -4.75 -9.78
CA ASP A 120 4.74 -3.49 -10.48
C ASP A 120 5.89 -2.48 -10.29
N PHE A 121 6.36 -2.28 -9.05
CA PHE A 121 7.47 -1.38 -8.76
C PHE A 121 8.79 -1.86 -9.36
N ARG A 122 9.05 -3.16 -9.39
CA ARG A 122 10.22 -3.74 -10.06
C ARG A 122 10.22 -3.38 -11.54
N SER A 123 9.08 -3.59 -12.20
CA SER A 123 8.91 -3.24 -13.62
C SER A 123 9.11 -1.75 -13.86
N LEU A 124 8.57 -0.91 -12.97
CA LEU A 124 8.75 0.54 -13.02
C LEU A 124 10.22 0.95 -12.87
N PHE A 125 10.94 0.41 -11.88
CA PHE A 125 12.34 0.77 -11.62
C PHE A 125 13.31 0.25 -12.70
N ALA A 126 13.00 -0.89 -13.32
CA ALA A 126 13.73 -1.38 -14.48
C ALA A 126 13.62 -0.40 -15.67
N LEU A 127 12.43 0.18 -15.90
CA LEU A 127 12.20 1.18 -16.94
C LEU A 127 12.89 2.53 -16.63
N GLU A 128 13.01 2.90 -15.36
CA GLU A 128 13.63 4.17 -14.93
C GLU A 128 15.15 4.18 -15.06
N ALA A 129 15.81 3.04 -15.36
CA ALA A 129 17.27 2.86 -15.32
C ALA A 129 17.93 3.20 -13.96
N ASP A 130 17.12 3.40 -12.92
CA ASP A 130 17.55 3.74 -11.56
C ASP A 130 17.81 2.49 -10.69
N CYS A 131 17.54 1.29 -11.20
CA CYS A 131 17.98 0.05 -10.58
C CYS A 131 19.19 -0.46 -11.38
N PRO A 132 20.33 -0.75 -10.74
CA PRO A 132 21.50 -1.30 -11.41
C PRO A 132 21.22 -2.76 -11.79
N GLU A 133 20.41 -2.96 -12.81
CA GLU A 133 20.27 -4.24 -13.48
C GLU A 133 21.40 -4.33 -14.49
N GLY A 134 22.44 -5.07 -14.13
CA GLY A 134 23.32 -5.65 -15.12
C GLY A 134 22.67 -6.82 -15.89
N ASP A 135 21.32 -6.96 -15.94
CA ASP A 135 20.73 -8.12 -16.63
C ASP A 135 19.21 -8.13 -16.96
N CYS A 136 18.32 -7.23 -16.52
CA CYS A 136 16.88 -7.49 -16.72
C CYS A 136 16.26 -6.95 -18.02
N LEU A 137 17.05 -6.45 -18.97
CA LEU A 137 16.56 -6.04 -20.30
C LEU A 137 17.25 -6.70 -21.50
N GLU A 138 18.21 -7.62 -21.33
CA GLU A 138 18.88 -8.25 -22.49
C GLU A 138 18.05 -9.35 -23.19
N THR A 139 16.77 -9.58 -22.86
CA THR A 139 15.97 -10.66 -23.49
C THR A 139 14.75 -10.22 -24.30
N LEU A 140 14.68 -8.96 -24.75
CA LEU A 140 13.60 -8.50 -25.65
C LEU A 140 14.04 -8.09 -27.06
N GLU A 141 15.31 -8.28 -27.44
CA GLU A 141 15.80 -8.01 -28.82
C GLU A 141 16.14 -9.29 -29.62
N SER A 142 15.41 -10.40 -29.45
CA SER A 142 15.63 -11.62 -30.25
C SER A 142 14.35 -12.33 -30.71
N ILE A 143 13.31 -11.58 -31.09
CA ILE A 143 12.19 -12.10 -31.91
C ILE A 143 11.94 -11.16 -33.08
#